data_AF-A0A375IWI4-F1
#
_entry.id   AF-A0A375IWI4-F1
#
_cell.length_a   1.000
_cell.length_b   1.000
_cell.length_c   1.000
_cell.angle_alpha   90.00
_cell.angle_beta   90.00
_cell.angle_gamma   90.00
#
_symmetry.space_group_name_H-M   'P 1'
#
loop_
_entity.id
_entity.type
_entity.pdbx_description
1 polymer ?
#
loop_
_entity_poly.entity_id
_entity_poly.type
_entity_poly.pdbx_seq_one_letter_code
_entity_poly.pdbx_strand_id
1 'polypeptide(L)'
;MPLINKPIIKQIYREFRIPLICATIWTSYNIYASRSITTAIASFSASFFFCSWIIGQFLRIAKQQRVESDLNTVKENLVSLINKLEVKTTDLVSYITGGDSTCHLSGHATDQMVFLNVVVHVGNHPIYDVNARIVDLRIFERLMERENVTANDIFTNDINIKIGNLIPGTASGINIQLPVHGNAANFNIFYSARNGLFVQILRYKKVHNDWKCSSVVTRQGQSTPLYRHVDEGFPEDSPPAHETQGSSPISVTD
;
A
#
# COMPACT_ATOMS: atom_id res chain seq x y z
N MET A 1 24.34 44.95 32.58
CA MET A 1 25.41 44.75 31.55
C MET A 1 25.43 43.27 31.18
N PRO A 2 25.04 42.88 29.96
CA PRO A 2 25.15 41.49 29.54
C PRO A 2 26.64 41.12 29.45
N LEU A 3 27.04 40.08 30.18
CA LEU A 3 28.39 39.53 30.14
C LEU A 3 28.65 39.05 28.71
N ILE A 4 29.57 39.72 28.02
CA ILE A 4 30.00 39.34 26.67
C ILE A 4 30.55 37.91 26.75
N ASN A 5 29.84 36.98 26.10
CA ASN A 5 30.19 35.57 26.13
C ASN A 5 31.59 35.36 25.54
N LYS A 6 32.49 34.75 26.34
CA LYS A 6 33.86 34.36 25.93
C LYS A 6 33.97 33.75 24.52
N PRO A 7 33.04 32.89 24.03
CA PRO A 7 33.15 32.35 22.66
C PRO A 7 33.03 33.43 21.56
N ILE A 8 32.25 34.49 21.78
CA ILE A 8 32.04 35.55 20.79
C ILE A 8 33.33 36.35 20.57
N ILE A 9 34.02 36.72 21.66
CA ILE A 9 35.30 37.44 21.58
C ILE A 9 36.36 36.59 20.86
N LYS A 10 36.42 35.29 21.17
CA LYS A 10 37.34 34.36 20.51
C LYS A 10 37.04 34.24 19.01
N GLN A 11 35.77 34.28 18.62
CA GLN A 11 35.34 34.22 17.24
C GLN A 11 35.69 35.50 16.47
N ILE A 12 35.39 36.67 17.03
CA ILE A 12 35.76 37.97 16.44
C ILE A 12 37.27 38.03 16.22
N TYR A 13 38.06 37.67 17.22
CA TYR A 13 39.51 37.70 17.10
C TYR A 13 40.04 36.69 16.06
N ARG A 14 39.39 35.53 15.91
CA ARG A 14 39.76 34.56 14.86
C ARG A 14 39.44 35.09 13.46
N GLU A 15 38.30 35.76 13.30
CA GLU A 15 37.83 36.25 11.99
C GLU A 15 38.58 37.50 11.52
N PHE A 16 39.03 38.36 12.45
CA PHE A 16 39.75 39.60 12.13
C PHE A 16 41.26 39.46 11.88
N ARG A 17 41.86 38.29 12.15
CA ARG A 17 43.29 38.06 11.90
C ARG A 17 43.64 38.09 10.40
N ILE A 18 42.75 37.58 9.54
CA ILE A 18 42.98 37.53 8.09
C ILE A 18 42.93 38.94 7.45
N PRO A 19 41.89 39.77 7.67
CA PRO A 19 41.89 41.16 7.20
C PRO A 19 43.08 41.96 7.70
N LEU A 20 43.48 41.74 8.96
CA LEU A 20 44.63 42.41 9.56
C LEU A 20 45.90 42.09 8.77
N ILE A 21 46.21 40.80 8.54
CA ILE A 21 47.40 40.37 7.80
C ILE A 21 47.39 40.90 6.36
N CYS A 22 46.26 40.80 5.65
CA CYS A 22 46.13 41.30 4.28
C CYS A 22 46.37 42.81 4.19
N ALA A 23 45.83 43.58 5.14
CA ALA A 23 46.03 45.01 5.21
C ALA A 23 47.49 45.37 5.51
N THR A 24 48.16 44.65 6.42
CA THR A 24 49.58 44.90 6.73
C THR A 24 50.46 44.64 5.50
N ILE A 25 50.24 43.53 4.78
CA ILE A 25 51.02 43.18 3.58
C ILE A 25 50.85 44.25 2.50
N TRP A 26 49.61 44.69 2.23
CA TRP A 26 49.32 45.71 1.23
C TRP A 26 49.94 47.06 1.57
N THR A 27 49.87 47.45 2.84
CA THR A 27 50.47 48.71 3.31
C THR A 27 51.99 48.68 3.26
N SER A 28 52.62 47.56 3.61
CA SER A 28 54.07 47.39 3.46
C SER A 28 54.51 47.53 2.00
N TYR A 29 53.75 47.01 1.04
CA TYR A 29 54.01 47.19 -0.39
C TYR A 29 53.88 48.67 -0.82
N ASN A 30 52.81 49.35 -0.40
CA ASN A 30 52.59 50.76 -0.76
C ASN A 30 53.60 51.73 -0.13
N ILE A 31 54.11 51.46 1.08
CA ILE A 31 55.17 52.26 1.71
C ILE A 31 56.48 52.15 0.93
N TYR A 32 56.78 50.98 0.36
CA TYR A 32 57.96 50.80 -0.47
C TYR A 32 57.88 51.62 -1.77
N ALA A 33 56.67 51.84 -2.29
CA ALA A 33 56.41 52.59 -3.52
C ALA A 33 56.20 54.11 -3.31
N SER A 34 55.69 54.54 -2.14
CA SER A 34 55.33 55.94 -1.84
C SER A 34 55.93 56.38 -0.50
N ARG A 35 56.72 57.46 -0.48
CA ARG A 35 57.40 57.98 0.73
C ARG A 35 56.50 58.78 1.69
N SER A 36 55.17 58.79 1.50
CA SER A 36 54.25 59.55 2.35
C SER A 36 53.49 58.67 3.35
N ILE A 37 53.61 59.00 4.64
CA ILE A 37 52.91 58.33 5.75
C ILE A 37 51.38 58.48 5.62
N THR A 38 50.90 59.62 5.13
CA THR A 38 49.45 59.86 4.97
C THR A 38 48.85 58.91 3.93
N THR A 39 49.58 58.62 2.86
CA THR A 39 49.18 57.65 1.83
C THR A 39 49.20 56.22 2.36
N ALA A 40 50.13 55.88 3.25
CA ALA A 40 50.22 54.56 3.88
C ALA A 40 49.04 54.28 4.82
N ILE A 41 48.67 55.26 5.66
CA ILE A 41 47.53 55.14 6.58
C ILE A 41 46.22 55.03 5.79
N ALA A 42 46.03 55.88 4.78
CA ALA A 42 44.83 55.82 3.92
C ALA A 42 44.73 54.47 3.18
N SER A 43 45.83 53.97 2.64
CA SER A 43 45.89 52.66 1.98
C SER A 43 45.59 51.51 2.94
N PHE A 44 46.13 51.57 4.16
CA PHE A 44 45.88 50.56 5.19
C PHE A 44 44.41 50.51 5.58
N SER A 45 43.82 51.66 5.92
CA SER A 45 42.42 51.74 6.35
C SER A 45 41.47 51.27 5.25
N ALA A 46 41.73 51.64 3.99
CA ALA A 46 40.93 51.21 2.85
C ALA A 46 41.01 49.68 2.64
N SER A 47 42.22 49.11 2.62
CA SER A 47 42.42 47.67 2.41
C SER A 47 41.90 46.83 3.58
N PHE A 48 42.12 47.28 4.82
CA PHE A 48 41.59 46.61 6.01
C PHE A 48 40.06 46.58 5.99
N PHE A 49 39.44 47.74 5.72
CA PHE A 49 37.98 47.84 5.64
C PHE A 49 37.43 46.93 4.54
N PHE A 50 38.03 46.95 3.35
CA PHE A 50 37.57 46.13 2.22
C PHE A 50 37.71 44.63 2.50
N CYS A 51 38.85 44.17 3.02
CA CYS A 51 39.05 42.76 3.38
C CYS A 51 38.10 42.33 4.51
N SER A 52 37.92 43.17 5.53
CA SER A 52 36.98 42.90 6.62
C SER A 52 35.55 42.79 6.12
N TRP A 53 35.16 43.65 5.18
CA TRP A 53 33.83 43.64 4.58
C TRP A 53 33.60 42.37 3.75
N ILE A 54 34.53 42.00 2.88
CA ILE A 54 34.43 40.77 2.07
C ILE A 54 34.29 39.54 2.97
N ILE A 55 35.14 39.43 4.00
CA ILE A 55 35.11 38.27 4.90
C ILE A 55 33.79 38.23 5.68
N GLY A 56 33.28 39.38 6.13
CA GLY A 56 31.96 39.47 6.74
C GLY A 56 30.84 39.00 5.81
N GLN A 57 30.83 39.44 4.55
CA GLN A 57 29.85 38.98 3.56
C GLN A 57 29.98 37.47 3.29
N PHE A 58 31.20 36.96 3.14
CA PHE A 58 31.44 35.53 2.90
C PHE A 58 30.94 34.67 4.05
N LEU A 59 31.27 35.02 5.29
CA LEU A 59 30.81 34.29 6.47
C LEU A 59 29.29 34.35 6.63
N ARG A 60 28.68 35.48 6.27
CA ARG A 60 27.22 35.62 6.25
C ARG A 60 26.58 34.67 5.24
N ILE A 61 27.09 34.63 4.01
CA ILE A 61 26.61 33.73 2.96
C ILE A 61 26.82 32.28 3.38
N ALA A 62 28.00 31.91 3.89
CA ALA A 62 28.29 30.56 4.35
C ALA A 62 27.36 30.13 5.50
N LYS A 63 27.07 31.03 6.44
CA LYS A 63 26.12 30.77 7.53
C LYS A 63 24.70 30.59 6.98
N GLN A 64 24.28 31.43 6.04
CA GLN A 64 22.96 31.32 5.42
C GLN A 64 22.82 29.99 4.67
N GLN A 65 23.82 29.61 3.86
CA GLN A 65 23.85 28.32 3.16
C GLN A 65 23.80 27.15 4.13
N ARG A 66 24.52 27.21 5.26
CA ARG A 66 24.46 26.16 6.28
C ARG A 66 23.06 26.04 6.89
N VAL A 67 22.45 27.16 7.26
CA VAL A 67 21.09 27.16 7.80
C VAL A 67 20.09 26.63 6.77
N GLU A 68 20.21 27.03 5.51
CA GLU A 68 19.37 26.51 4.42
C GLU A 68 19.57 25.00 4.22
N SER A 69 20.81 24.50 4.27
CA SER A 69 21.11 23.07 4.19
C SER A 69 20.53 22.28 5.36
N ASP A 70 20.67 22.80 6.58
CA ASP A 70 20.12 22.18 7.79
C ASP A 70 18.58 22.15 7.72
N LEU A 71 17.96 23.25 7.28
CA LEU A 71 16.51 23.34 7.07
C LEU A 71 16.02 22.38 5.98
N ASN A 72 16.74 22.25 4.87
CA ASN A 72 16.41 21.30 3.80
C ASN A 72 16.47 19.87 4.31
N THR A 73 17.50 19.53 5.09
CA THR A 73 17.61 18.20 5.71
C THR A 73 16.45 17.91 6.66
N VAL A 74 16.06 18.89 7.49
CA VAL A 74 14.89 18.75 8.39
C VAL A 74 13.60 18.55 7.57
N LYS A 75 13.42 19.31 6.50
CA LYS A 75 12.27 19.17 5.60
C LYS A 75 12.21 17.77 4.98
N GLU A 76 13.32 17.27 4.46
CA GLU A 76 13.40 15.93 3.87
C GLU A 76 13.06 14.83 4.88
N ASN A 77 13.59 14.94 6.11
CA ASN A 77 13.26 14.02 7.19
C ASN A 77 11.78 14.06 7.56
N LEU A 78 11.17 15.25 7.63
CA LEU A 78 9.74 15.40 7.91
C LEU A 78 8.89 14.76 6.81
N VAL A 79 9.21 15.01 5.54
CA VAL A 79 8.52 14.37 4.41
C VAL A 79 8.65 12.85 4.48
N SER A 80 9.86 12.34 4.76
CA SER A 80 10.07 10.90 4.91
C SER A 80 9.27 10.30 6.07
N LEU A 81 9.17 10.99 7.21
CA LEU A 81 8.41 10.53 8.36
C LEU A 81 6.91 10.51 8.09
N ILE A 82 6.40 11.54 7.42
CA ILE A 82 4.98 11.61 7.01
C ILE A 82 4.68 10.43 6.08
N ASN A 83 5.51 10.18 5.06
CA ASN A 83 5.30 9.06 4.13
C ASN A 83 5.35 7.71 4.86
N LYS A 84 6.30 7.52 5.79
CA LYS A 84 6.37 6.28 6.59
C LYS A 84 5.15 6.10 7.48
N LEU A 85 4.64 7.18 8.06
CA LEU A 85 3.46 7.17 8.91
C LEU A 85 2.21 6.85 8.09
N GLU A 86 2.06 7.44 6.91
CA GLU A 86 0.97 7.15 5.97
C GLU A 86 0.97 5.67 5.59
N VAL A 87 2.11 5.12 5.16
CA VAL A 87 2.23 3.69 4.81
C VAL A 87 1.87 2.79 5.99
N LYS A 88 2.38 3.09 7.20
CA LYS A 88 2.07 2.30 8.40
C LYS A 88 0.61 2.42 8.84
N THR A 89 0.00 3.59 8.63
CA THR A 89 -1.41 3.81 8.93
C THR A 89 -2.29 3.02 7.96
N THR A 90 -2.01 3.07 6.67
CA THR A 90 -2.70 2.27 5.65
C THR A 90 -2.55 0.76 5.90
N ASP A 91 -1.36 0.32 6.30
CA ASP A 91 -1.12 -1.08 6.67
C ASP A 91 -1.91 -1.50 7.92
N LEU A 92 -1.98 -0.66 8.95
CA LEU A 92 -2.81 -0.92 10.14
C LEU A 92 -4.30 -0.94 9.81
N VAL A 93 -4.78 0.00 8.99
CA VAL A 93 -6.17 0.00 8.51
C VAL A 93 -6.47 -1.28 7.74
N SER A 94 -5.56 -1.71 6.87
CA SER A 94 -5.68 -2.97 6.13
C SER A 94 -5.66 -4.18 7.07
N TYR A 95 -4.83 -4.15 8.12
CA TYR A 95 -4.77 -5.24 9.10
C TYR A 95 -6.05 -5.35 9.93
N ILE A 96 -6.71 -4.23 10.26
CA ILE A 96 -7.95 -4.22 11.06
C ILE A 96 -9.19 -4.55 10.21
N THR A 97 -9.21 -4.07 8.96
CA THR A 97 -10.35 -4.28 8.05
C THR A 97 -10.25 -5.60 7.30
N GLY A 98 -9.05 -6.15 7.14
CA GLY A 98 -8.69 -7.27 6.27
C GLY A 98 -8.20 -6.86 4.88
N GLY A 99 -8.21 -5.56 4.58
CA GLY A 99 -7.58 -4.96 3.40
C GLY A 99 -7.97 -5.69 2.11
N ASP A 100 -6.95 -6.03 1.32
CA ASP A 100 -7.12 -6.72 0.03
C ASP A 100 -7.21 -8.24 0.13
N SER A 101 -7.16 -8.80 1.34
CA SER A 101 -7.14 -10.26 1.52
C SER A 101 -8.51 -10.88 1.22
N THR A 102 -8.51 -12.12 0.77
CA THR A 102 -9.72 -12.89 0.46
C THR A 102 -9.56 -14.34 0.89
N CYS A 103 -10.59 -15.15 0.67
CA CYS A 103 -10.49 -16.58 0.85
C CYS A 103 -11.23 -17.31 -0.27
N HIS A 104 -10.92 -18.59 -0.43
CA HIS A 104 -11.63 -19.47 -1.34
C HIS A 104 -11.85 -20.83 -0.71
N LEU A 105 -12.94 -21.48 -1.09
CA LEU A 105 -13.20 -22.86 -0.78
C LEU A 105 -12.39 -23.75 -1.71
N SER A 106 -11.60 -24.65 -1.13
CA SER A 106 -10.90 -25.71 -1.84
C SER A 106 -11.40 -27.05 -1.33
N GLY A 107 -11.48 -28.02 -2.22
CA GLY A 107 -11.95 -29.37 -1.93
C GLY A 107 -11.66 -30.31 -3.10
N HIS A 108 -11.89 -31.59 -2.87
CA HIS A 108 -11.73 -32.63 -3.89
C HIS A 108 -13.10 -33.22 -4.22
N ALA A 109 -13.43 -33.30 -5.51
CA ALA A 109 -14.67 -33.92 -5.96
C ALA A 109 -14.51 -35.45 -6.12
N THR A 110 -15.58 -36.15 -5.83
CA THR A 110 -15.80 -37.58 -6.11
C THR A 110 -17.12 -37.73 -6.84
N ASP A 111 -17.46 -38.96 -7.22
CA ASP A 111 -18.71 -39.27 -7.90
C ASP A 111 -19.97 -39.01 -7.05
N GLN A 112 -19.82 -38.85 -5.74
CA GLN A 112 -20.94 -38.60 -4.82
C GLN A 112 -20.95 -37.17 -4.27
N MET A 113 -19.78 -36.66 -3.89
CA MET A 113 -19.67 -35.38 -3.18
C MET A 113 -18.32 -34.71 -3.38
N VAL A 114 -18.27 -33.41 -3.08
CA VAL A 114 -17.02 -32.71 -2.80
C VAL A 114 -16.67 -32.89 -1.32
N PHE A 115 -15.49 -33.44 -1.04
CA PHE A 115 -14.97 -33.71 0.30
C PHE A 115 -13.68 -32.92 0.57
N LEU A 116 -13.22 -32.92 1.83
CA LEU A 116 -12.07 -32.14 2.30
C LEU A 116 -12.24 -30.63 2.04
N ASN A 117 -13.43 -30.12 2.37
CA ASN A 117 -13.78 -28.72 2.17
C ASN A 117 -13.00 -27.85 3.18
N VAL A 118 -12.02 -27.11 2.69
CA VAL A 118 -11.21 -26.16 3.47
C VAL A 118 -11.34 -24.78 2.86
N VAL A 119 -11.53 -23.77 3.71
CA VAL A 119 -11.50 -22.37 3.28
C VAL A 119 -10.09 -21.85 3.49
N VAL A 120 -9.41 -21.52 2.40
CA VAL A 120 -8.01 -21.11 2.38
C VAL A 120 -7.91 -19.60 2.27
N HIS A 121 -7.13 -19.00 3.16
CA HIS A 121 -6.81 -17.57 3.11
C HIS A 121 -5.88 -17.23 1.93
N VAL A 122 -6.11 -16.09 1.30
CA VAL A 122 -5.29 -15.51 0.23
C VAL A 122 -5.06 -14.02 0.50
N GLY A 123 -3.82 -13.63 0.76
CA GLY A 123 -3.43 -12.22 0.95
C GLY A 123 -2.42 -12.02 2.08
N ASN A 124 -2.20 -10.76 2.46
CA ASN A 124 -1.19 -10.39 3.48
C ASN A 124 -1.79 -9.97 4.83
N HIS A 125 -3.11 -9.77 4.91
CA HIS A 125 -3.81 -9.27 6.09
C HIS A 125 -4.86 -10.29 6.58
N PRO A 126 -5.11 -10.40 7.88
CA PRO A 126 -6.12 -11.32 8.41
C PRO A 126 -7.52 -10.90 7.93
N ILE A 127 -8.42 -11.87 7.73
CA ILE A 127 -9.81 -11.61 7.35
C ILE A 127 -10.70 -11.99 8.53
N TYR A 128 -11.63 -11.10 8.86
CA TYR A 128 -12.48 -11.24 10.03
C TYR A 128 -13.93 -11.46 9.66
N ASP A 129 -14.62 -12.19 10.54
CA ASP A 129 -16.05 -12.42 10.51
C ASP A 129 -16.53 -12.98 9.16
N VAL A 130 -15.74 -13.88 8.58
CA VAL A 130 -16.03 -14.52 7.29
C VAL A 130 -17.25 -15.42 7.42
N ASN A 131 -18.24 -15.15 6.58
CA ASN A 131 -19.35 -16.04 6.32
C ASN A 131 -19.36 -16.37 4.83
N ALA A 132 -19.90 -17.54 4.48
CA ALA A 132 -20.11 -17.90 3.09
C ALA A 132 -21.52 -18.46 2.88
N ARG A 133 -22.11 -18.07 1.75
CA ARG A 133 -23.37 -18.59 1.23
C ARG A 133 -23.06 -19.33 -0.05
N ILE A 134 -23.33 -20.63 -0.09
CA ILE A 134 -23.04 -21.50 -1.23
C ILE A 134 -24.35 -21.81 -1.95
N VAL A 135 -24.35 -21.56 -3.26
CA VAL A 135 -25.49 -21.77 -4.16
C VAL A 135 -25.11 -22.86 -5.18
N ASP A 136 -25.88 -23.95 -5.23
CA ASP A 136 -25.80 -24.94 -6.30
C ASP A 136 -26.59 -24.43 -7.51
N LEU A 137 -25.88 -24.17 -8.62
CA LEU A 137 -26.49 -23.58 -9.81
C LEU A 137 -27.57 -24.46 -10.43
N ARG A 138 -27.48 -25.78 -10.31
CA ARG A 138 -28.50 -26.68 -10.88
C ARG A 138 -29.78 -26.67 -10.07
N ILE A 139 -29.68 -26.49 -8.75
CA ILE A 139 -30.87 -26.31 -7.91
C ILE A 139 -31.49 -24.96 -8.23
N PHE A 140 -30.66 -23.93 -8.31
CA PHE A 140 -31.10 -22.58 -8.66
C PHE A 140 -31.80 -22.52 -10.02
N GLU A 141 -31.21 -23.07 -11.08
CA GLU A 141 -31.81 -23.13 -12.44
C GLU A 141 -33.17 -23.84 -12.43
N ARG A 142 -33.25 -25.03 -11.80
CA ARG A 142 -34.52 -25.79 -11.68
C ARG A 142 -35.59 -25.06 -10.86
N LEU A 143 -35.19 -24.22 -9.92
CA LEU A 143 -36.14 -23.37 -9.20
C LEU A 143 -36.65 -22.27 -10.12
N MET A 144 -35.75 -21.59 -10.84
CA MET A 144 -36.10 -20.49 -11.75
C MET A 144 -37.01 -20.91 -12.92
N GLU A 145 -37.03 -22.20 -13.28
CA GLU A 145 -37.96 -22.77 -14.26
C GLU A 145 -39.41 -22.93 -13.74
N ARG A 146 -39.66 -22.77 -12.44
CA ARG A 146 -41.00 -22.90 -11.85
C ARG A 146 -41.80 -21.60 -12.03
N GLU A 147 -43.10 -21.71 -12.30
CA GLU A 147 -43.96 -20.53 -12.49
C GLU A 147 -44.18 -19.68 -11.22
N ASN A 148 -44.06 -20.29 -10.03
CA ASN A 148 -44.37 -19.64 -8.74
C ASN A 148 -43.19 -19.70 -7.77
N VAL A 149 -42.04 -19.14 -8.15
CA VAL A 149 -40.88 -19.02 -7.25
C VAL A 149 -41.13 -17.89 -6.25
N THR A 150 -41.14 -18.22 -4.96
CA THR A 150 -41.14 -17.21 -3.91
C THR A 150 -39.71 -16.79 -3.58
N ALA A 151 -39.54 -15.57 -3.03
CA ALA A 151 -38.24 -15.13 -2.54
C ALA A 151 -37.64 -16.12 -1.51
N ASN A 152 -38.48 -16.76 -0.69
CA ASN A 152 -38.04 -17.72 0.30
C ASN A 152 -37.46 -19.00 -0.35
N ASP A 153 -38.00 -19.44 -1.48
CA ASP A 153 -37.50 -20.62 -2.20
C ASP A 153 -36.06 -20.43 -2.70
N ILE A 154 -35.70 -19.20 -3.04
CA ILE A 154 -34.34 -18.83 -3.49
C ILE A 154 -33.32 -19.02 -2.37
N PHE A 155 -33.67 -18.64 -1.13
CA PHE A 155 -32.73 -18.71 0.00
C PHE A 155 -32.74 -20.05 0.74
N THR A 156 -33.84 -20.81 0.65
CA THR A 156 -34.01 -22.06 1.42
C THR A 156 -33.02 -23.15 1.02
N ASN A 157 -32.53 -23.12 -0.23
CA ASN A 157 -31.63 -24.14 -0.76
C ASN A 157 -30.15 -23.79 -0.61
N ASP A 158 -29.85 -22.64 0.00
CA ASP A 158 -28.48 -22.18 0.16
C ASP A 158 -27.83 -22.72 1.42
N ILE A 159 -26.58 -23.13 1.29
CA ILE A 159 -25.77 -23.57 2.43
C ILE A 159 -25.08 -22.33 3.01
N ASN A 160 -25.46 -21.92 4.21
CA ASN A 160 -24.87 -20.80 4.91
C ASN A 160 -23.91 -21.31 5.99
N ILE A 161 -22.65 -20.89 5.91
CA ILE A 161 -21.59 -21.30 6.84
C ILE A 161 -20.92 -20.10 7.48
N LYS A 162 -20.68 -20.21 8.79
CA LYS A 162 -19.84 -19.28 9.54
C LYS A 162 -18.43 -19.84 9.60
N ILE A 163 -17.50 -19.20 8.91
CA ILE A 163 -16.09 -19.61 8.82
C ILE A 163 -15.29 -18.97 9.96
N GLY A 164 -15.63 -17.73 10.33
CA GLY A 164 -14.96 -16.99 11.40
C GLY A 164 -13.77 -16.19 10.89
N ASN A 165 -12.65 -16.25 11.61
CA ASN A 165 -11.47 -15.45 11.30
C ASN A 165 -10.41 -16.32 10.63
N LEU A 166 -9.73 -15.77 9.62
CA LEU A 166 -8.64 -16.42 8.90
C LEU A 166 -7.39 -15.54 8.97
N ILE A 167 -6.29 -16.10 9.45
CA ILE A 167 -4.99 -15.42 9.45
C ILE A 167 -4.20 -15.78 8.18
N PRO A 168 -3.27 -14.92 7.73
CA PRO A 168 -2.48 -15.19 6.53
C PRO A 168 -1.81 -16.56 6.52
N GLY A 169 -1.95 -17.27 5.39
CA GLY A 169 -1.33 -18.58 5.18
C GLY A 169 -1.99 -19.74 5.93
N THR A 170 -3.19 -19.54 6.49
CA THR A 170 -3.95 -20.62 7.14
C THR A 170 -5.19 -21.02 6.36
N ALA A 171 -5.74 -22.17 6.73
CA ALA A 171 -7.01 -22.66 6.23
C ALA A 171 -7.91 -23.09 7.40
N SER A 172 -9.22 -22.96 7.22
CA SER A 172 -10.22 -23.45 8.16
C SER A 172 -10.98 -24.61 7.53
N GLY A 173 -10.97 -25.77 8.17
CA GLY A 173 -11.77 -26.91 7.75
C GLY A 173 -13.24 -26.66 8.03
N ILE A 174 -14.09 -26.90 7.02
CA ILE A 174 -15.54 -26.78 7.16
C ILE A 174 -16.19 -28.14 6.91
N ASN A 175 -17.08 -28.55 7.81
CA ASN A 175 -17.80 -29.80 7.68
C ASN A 175 -19.07 -29.59 6.85
N ILE A 176 -18.89 -29.43 5.54
CA ILE A 176 -19.98 -29.40 4.57
C ILE A 176 -19.81 -30.53 3.56
N GLN A 177 -20.94 -31.03 3.06
CA GLN A 177 -20.97 -31.96 1.93
C GLN A 177 -21.65 -31.24 0.77
N LEU A 178 -20.91 -31.04 -0.32
CA LEU A 178 -21.49 -30.45 -1.52
C LEU A 178 -21.89 -31.58 -2.48
N PRO A 179 -23.17 -31.68 -2.86
CA PRO A 179 -23.65 -32.78 -3.68
C PRO A 179 -23.12 -32.68 -5.11
N VAL A 180 -22.57 -33.79 -5.61
CA VAL A 180 -22.19 -33.94 -7.01
C VAL A 180 -23.29 -34.75 -7.72
N HIS A 181 -23.65 -34.38 -8.95
CA HIS A 181 -24.59 -35.18 -9.76
C HIS A 181 -24.06 -35.32 -11.19
N GLY A 182 -23.95 -36.57 -11.64
CA GLY A 182 -23.39 -36.89 -12.95
C GLY A 182 -21.92 -36.49 -13.04
N ASN A 183 -21.55 -35.81 -14.12
CA ASN A 183 -20.16 -35.48 -14.46
C ASN A 183 -19.80 -34.02 -14.18
N ALA A 184 -20.64 -33.27 -13.46
CA ALA A 184 -20.39 -31.86 -13.16
C ALA A 184 -20.99 -31.42 -11.82
N ALA A 185 -20.35 -30.44 -11.18
CA ALA A 185 -20.88 -29.73 -10.03
C ALA A 185 -20.48 -28.25 -10.09
N ASN A 186 -21.48 -27.36 -10.04
CA ASN A 186 -21.29 -25.93 -10.30
C ASN A 186 -21.83 -25.13 -9.12
N PHE A 187 -20.94 -24.41 -8.44
CA PHE A 187 -21.28 -23.65 -7.25
C PHE A 187 -20.87 -22.18 -7.38
N ASN A 188 -21.74 -21.28 -6.95
CA ASN A 188 -21.37 -19.90 -6.68
C ASN A 188 -21.33 -19.70 -5.17
N ILE A 189 -20.21 -19.19 -4.66
CA ILE A 189 -19.99 -19.00 -3.23
C ILE A 189 -19.82 -17.52 -2.98
N PHE A 190 -20.72 -16.96 -2.19
CA PHE A 190 -20.75 -15.55 -1.83
C PHE A 190 -20.18 -15.39 -0.44
N TYR A 191 -19.04 -14.71 -0.33
CA TYR A 191 -18.40 -14.42 0.94
C TYR A 191 -18.80 -13.04 1.43
N SER A 192 -19.01 -12.94 2.74
CA SER A 192 -19.09 -11.67 3.45
C SER A 192 -18.07 -11.64 4.57
N ALA A 193 -17.29 -10.56 4.61
CA ALA A 193 -16.27 -10.29 5.61
C ALA A 193 -16.19 -8.78 5.89
N ARG A 194 -15.37 -8.37 6.88
CA ARG A 194 -15.21 -6.94 7.20
C ARG A 194 -14.69 -6.09 6.06
N ASN A 195 -13.89 -6.65 5.15
CA ASN A 195 -13.36 -5.95 3.99
C ASN A 195 -14.29 -6.01 2.76
N GLY A 196 -15.51 -6.49 2.92
CA GLY A 196 -16.55 -6.43 1.90
C GLY A 196 -17.01 -7.80 1.38
N LEU A 197 -17.54 -7.79 0.16
CA LEU A 197 -18.13 -8.95 -0.49
C LEU A 197 -17.23 -9.41 -1.65
N PHE A 198 -17.03 -10.71 -1.74
CA PHE A 198 -16.36 -11.36 -2.87
C PHE A 198 -17.05 -12.67 -3.21
N VAL A 199 -16.96 -13.06 -4.48
CA VAL A 199 -17.64 -14.22 -5.04
C VAL A 199 -16.59 -15.18 -5.55
N GLN A 200 -16.75 -16.45 -5.22
CA GLN A 200 -16.03 -17.54 -5.85
C GLN A 200 -16.95 -18.30 -6.80
N ILE A 201 -16.49 -18.44 -8.03
CA ILE A 201 -17.07 -19.30 -9.05
C ILE A 201 -16.28 -20.62 -8.98
N LEU A 202 -16.93 -21.68 -8.50
CA LEU A 202 -16.34 -23.01 -8.33
C LEU A 202 -17.01 -24.01 -9.27
N ARG A 203 -16.23 -24.69 -10.10
CA ARG A 203 -16.71 -25.62 -11.12
C ARG A 203 -15.90 -26.91 -11.06
N TYR A 204 -16.61 -28.03 -10.99
CA TYR A 204 -16.04 -29.36 -11.09
C TYR A 204 -16.58 -30.04 -12.34
N LYS A 205 -15.71 -30.74 -13.06
CA LYS A 205 -16.09 -31.54 -14.22
C LYS A 205 -15.27 -32.82 -14.27
N LYS A 206 -15.93 -33.94 -14.58
CA LYS A 206 -15.26 -35.24 -14.75
C LYS A 206 -14.75 -35.35 -16.20
N VAL A 207 -13.44 -35.47 -16.36
CA VAL A 207 -12.73 -35.55 -17.66
C VAL A 207 -11.86 -36.80 -17.64
N HIS A 208 -12.08 -37.73 -18.57
CA HIS A 208 -11.38 -39.02 -18.62
C HIS A 208 -11.38 -39.79 -17.28
N ASN A 209 -12.52 -39.76 -16.58
CA ASN A 209 -12.71 -40.36 -15.25
C ASN A 209 -12.05 -39.64 -14.05
N ASP A 210 -11.30 -38.55 -14.30
CA ASP A 210 -10.72 -37.71 -13.26
C ASP A 210 -11.54 -36.44 -13.05
N TRP A 211 -11.71 -36.04 -11.80
CA TRP A 211 -12.35 -34.78 -11.46
C TRP A 211 -11.36 -33.62 -11.62
N LYS A 212 -11.74 -32.62 -12.40
CA LYS A 212 -10.99 -31.38 -12.62
C LYS A 212 -11.76 -30.21 -12.04
N CYS A 213 -11.05 -29.26 -11.45
CA CYS A 213 -11.59 -28.08 -10.79
C CYS A 213 -11.17 -26.79 -11.52
N SER A 214 -12.08 -25.83 -11.55
CA SER A 214 -11.81 -24.42 -11.85
C SER A 214 -12.41 -23.57 -10.74
N SER A 215 -11.60 -22.69 -10.16
CA SER A 215 -11.96 -21.81 -9.07
C SER A 215 -11.45 -20.40 -9.34
N VAL A 216 -12.35 -19.44 -9.35
CA VAL A 216 -12.01 -18.02 -9.54
C VAL A 216 -12.71 -17.17 -8.50
N VAL A 217 -11.96 -16.29 -7.85
CA VAL A 217 -12.49 -15.34 -6.86
C VAL A 217 -12.42 -13.93 -7.41
N THR A 218 -13.53 -13.21 -7.34
CA THR A 218 -13.64 -11.80 -7.74
C THR A 218 -14.25 -10.98 -6.61
N ARG A 219 -13.80 -9.74 -6.45
CA ARG A 219 -14.45 -8.79 -5.55
C ARG A 219 -15.58 -8.08 -6.30
N GLN A 220 -16.66 -7.76 -5.59
CA GLN A 220 -17.76 -7.02 -6.19
C GLN A 220 -17.26 -5.69 -6.78
N GLY A 221 -17.58 -5.43 -8.05
CA GLY A 221 -17.16 -4.22 -8.75
C GLY A 221 -15.76 -4.26 -9.37
N GLN A 222 -15.01 -5.35 -9.22
CA GLN A 222 -13.71 -5.54 -9.86
C GLN A 222 -13.78 -6.55 -11.00
N SER A 223 -13.19 -6.22 -12.15
CA SER A 223 -13.12 -7.12 -13.31
C SER A 223 -11.95 -8.12 -13.22
N THR A 224 -10.91 -7.78 -12.47
CA THR A 224 -9.73 -8.62 -12.31
C THR A 224 -9.94 -9.63 -11.17
N PRO A 225 -9.69 -10.94 -11.41
CA PRO A 225 -9.79 -11.94 -10.36
C PRO A 225 -8.69 -11.75 -9.31
N LEU A 226 -9.08 -11.88 -8.04
CA LEU A 226 -8.16 -11.86 -6.90
C LEU A 226 -7.44 -13.19 -6.70
N TYR A 227 -8.08 -14.27 -7.15
CA TYR A 227 -7.50 -15.62 -7.17
C TYR A 227 -8.03 -16.39 -8.38
N ARG A 228 -7.15 -17.19 -8.98
CA ARG A 228 -7.50 -18.11 -10.05
C ARG A 228 -6.72 -19.40 -9.89
N HIS A 229 -7.45 -20.50 -9.97
CA HIS A 229 -6.89 -21.84 -10.07
C HIS A 229 -7.71 -22.64 -11.07
N VAL A 230 -7.04 -23.30 -12.00
CA VAL A 230 -7.65 -24.16 -13.01
C VAL A 230 -6.75 -25.38 -13.14
N ASP A 231 -7.31 -26.56 -12.88
CA ASP A 231 -6.59 -27.81 -13.05
C ASP A 231 -6.21 -28.02 -14.52
N GLU A 232 -5.04 -28.60 -14.75
CA GLU A 232 -4.63 -28.99 -16.09
C GLU A 232 -5.63 -30.00 -16.69
N GLY A 233 -6.11 -29.70 -17.90
CA GLY A 233 -7.13 -30.50 -18.59
C GLY A 233 -8.59 -30.13 -18.26
N PHE A 234 -8.83 -29.05 -17.51
CA PHE A 234 -10.18 -28.51 -17.35
C PHE A 234 -10.69 -27.92 -18.70
N PRO A 235 -11.92 -28.22 -19.16
CA PRO A 235 -12.38 -27.79 -20.48
C PRO A 235 -12.59 -26.28 -20.59
N GLU A 236 -11.98 -25.64 -21.60
CA GLU A 236 -12.07 -24.19 -21.86
C GLU A 236 -13.46 -23.70 -22.24
N ASP A 237 -14.29 -24.55 -22.86
CA ASP A 237 -15.66 -24.22 -23.29
C ASP A 237 -16.65 -24.06 -22.13
N SER A 238 -16.23 -24.38 -20.90
CA SER A 238 -17.05 -24.11 -19.71
C SER A 238 -16.82 -22.64 -19.37
N PRO A 239 -17.86 -21.78 -19.38
CA PRO A 239 -17.69 -20.34 -19.38
C PRO A 239 -16.63 -19.94 -18.36
N PRO A 240 -15.50 -19.35 -18.80
CA PRO A 240 -14.51 -18.87 -17.87
C PRO A 240 -15.22 -17.88 -16.95
N ALA A 241 -14.80 -17.81 -15.70
CA ALA A 241 -15.35 -16.94 -14.68
C ALA A 241 -15.29 -15.42 -14.99
N HIS A 242 -15.13 -15.03 -16.26
CA HIS A 242 -15.09 -13.67 -16.78
C HIS A 242 -16.39 -13.18 -17.42
N GLU A 243 -17.39 -14.03 -17.68
CA GLU A 243 -18.65 -13.60 -18.30
C GLU A 243 -19.85 -13.73 -17.37
N THR A 244 -19.84 -12.98 -16.27
CA THR A 244 -21.08 -12.31 -15.88
C THR A 244 -21.06 -10.94 -16.52
N GLN A 245 -21.55 -10.87 -17.76
CA GLN A 245 -22.01 -9.62 -18.36
C GLN A 245 -22.95 -8.92 -17.39
N GLY A 246 -22.86 -7.58 -17.37
CA GLY A 246 -23.44 -6.70 -16.37
C GLY A 246 -24.84 -7.11 -15.90
N SER A 247 -24.96 -7.35 -14.59
CA SER A 247 -26.20 -7.10 -13.89
C SER A 247 -26.48 -5.60 -14.01
N SER A 248 -27.38 -5.23 -14.93
CA SER A 248 -27.99 -3.91 -14.99
C SER A 248 -28.42 -3.49 -13.57
N PRO A 249 -28.16 -2.25 -13.14
CA PRO A 249 -28.69 -1.77 -11.89
C PRO A 249 -30.21 -1.86 -11.95
N ILE A 250 -30.80 -2.59 -11.01
CA ILE A 250 -32.24 -2.54 -10.74
C ILE A 250 -32.53 -1.08 -10.42
N SER A 251 -33.12 -0.35 -11.38
CA SER A 251 -33.67 0.97 -11.15
C SER A 251 -34.85 0.80 -10.20
N VAL A 252 -34.61 1.07 -8.92
CA VAL A 252 -35.68 1.33 -7.95
C VAL A 252 -36.27 2.66 -8.35
N THR A 253 -37.37 2.61 -9.11
CA THR A 253 -38.28 3.75 -9.23
C THR A 253 -39.12 3.80 -7.96
N ASP A 254 -38.99 4.91 -7.24
CA ASP A 254 -39.91 5.33 -6.17
C ASP A 254 -41.36 5.47 -6.69
#